data_AF-A0A7D6GIG0-F1
#
_entry.id   AF-A0A7D6GIG0-F1
#
_cell.length_a   1.000
_cell.length_b   1.000
_cell.length_c   1.000
_cell.angle_alpha   90.00
_cell.angle_beta   90.00
_cell.angle_gamma   90.00
#
_symmetry.space_group_name_H-M   'P 1'
#
loop_
_entity.id
_entity.type
_entity.pdbx_description
1 polymer ?
#
loop_
_entity_poly.entity_id
_entity_poly.type
_entity_poly.pdbx_seq_one_letter_code
_entity_poly.pdbx_strand_id
1 'polypeptide(L)'
;MRPPEPSDAIPDFLFEKFNDLSPETLRGVADYARRDTYVAPDEMPDSLIESFALQDEETLEAIATYVDELAAFLEEEGADSLRELIGDSSDEDETWGQQQLREWHEQ
;
A
#
# COMPACT_ATOMS: atom_id res chain seq x y z
N MET A 1 -1.08 3.96 -16.15
CA MET A 1 -1.79 5.05 -15.41
C MET A 1 -0.82 5.84 -14.51
N ARG A 2 -1.28 6.66 -13.54
CA ARG A 2 -0.43 7.08 -12.41
C ARG A 2 -0.70 6.11 -11.24
N PRO A 3 0.29 5.85 -10.36
CA PRO A 3 0.05 5.05 -9.15
C PRO A 3 -1.03 5.73 -8.30
N PRO A 4 -1.88 4.95 -7.60
CA PRO A 4 -2.88 5.50 -6.71
C PRO A 4 -2.21 6.27 -5.58
N GLU A 5 -2.86 7.35 -5.13
CA GLU A 5 -2.38 8.14 -4.00
C GLU A 5 -2.99 7.57 -2.70
N PRO A 6 -2.18 7.27 -1.67
CA PRO A 6 -2.71 6.79 -0.40
C PRO A 6 -3.51 7.90 0.28
N SER A 7 -4.59 7.52 0.96
CA SER A 7 -5.34 8.45 1.81
C SER A 7 -4.51 8.81 3.05
N ASP A 8 -4.64 10.06 3.52
CA ASP A 8 -4.00 10.55 4.76
C ASP A 8 -4.41 9.74 6.00
N ALA A 9 -5.54 9.03 5.91
CA ALA A 9 -6.03 8.10 6.93
C ALA A 9 -5.19 6.82 7.04
N ILE A 10 -4.34 6.50 6.04
CA ILE A 10 -3.53 5.29 5.99
C ILE A 10 -2.15 5.59 6.61
N PRO A 11 -1.76 4.87 7.67
CA PRO A 11 -0.42 5.00 8.23
C PRO A 11 0.69 4.64 7.22
N ASP A 12 1.73 5.48 7.15
CA ASP A 12 2.87 5.34 6.22
C ASP A 12 3.58 3.98 6.32
N PHE A 13 3.70 3.43 7.54
CA PHE A 13 4.33 2.13 7.76
C PHE A 13 3.58 0.95 7.13
N LEU A 14 2.29 1.10 6.82
CA LEU A 14 1.50 0.11 6.06
C LEU A 14 1.80 0.22 4.57
N PHE A 15 1.98 1.44 4.06
CA PHE A 15 2.30 1.71 2.67
C PHE A 15 3.60 1.04 2.25
N GLU A 16 4.65 1.17 3.06
CA GLU A 16 5.94 0.51 2.79
C GLU A 16 5.81 -1.01 2.64
N LYS A 17 4.86 -1.62 3.36
CA LYS A 17 4.61 -3.07 3.27
C LYS A 17 3.87 -3.42 1.98
N PHE A 18 2.92 -2.60 1.54
CA PHE A 18 2.17 -2.85 0.30
C PHE A 18 3.05 -2.78 -0.95
N ASN A 19 4.09 -1.95 -0.93
CA ASN A 19 5.00 -1.77 -2.07
C ASN A 19 5.77 -3.03 -2.48
N ASP A 20 5.90 -3.99 -1.58
CA ASP A 20 6.61 -5.26 -1.78
C ASP A 20 5.65 -6.41 -2.12
N LEU A 21 4.33 -6.18 -2.13
CA LEU A 21 3.32 -7.21 -2.37
C LEU A 21 2.91 -7.28 -3.83
N SER A 22 2.65 -8.51 -4.27
CA SER A 22 2.12 -8.79 -5.61
C SER A 22 0.65 -8.40 -5.75
N PRO A 23 0.18 -8.06 -6.98
CA PRO A 23 -1.20 -7.66 -7.22
C PRO A 23 -2.24 -8.68 -6.73
N GLU A 24 -1.94 -9.98 -6.85
CA GLU A 24 -2.80 -11.05 -6.33
C GLU A 24 -2.94 -10.96 -4.80
N THR A 25 -1.84 -10.73 -4.11
CA THR A 25 -1.80 -10.58 -2.65
C THR A 25 -2.47 -9.27 -2.21
N LEU A 26 -2.26 -8.17 -2.94
CA LEU A 26 -2.93 -6.89 -2.68
C LEU A 26 -4.45 -6.98 -2.77
N ARG A 27 -5.01 -7.72 -3.74
CA ARG A 27 -6.45 -8.01 -3.77
C ARG A 27 -6.93 -8.79 -2.55
N GLY A 28 -6.17 -9.79 -2.12
CA GLY A 28 -6.47 -10.53 -0.90
C GLY A 28 -6.45 -9.63 0.34
N VAL A 29 -5.53 -8.67 0.39
CA VAL A 29 -5.45 -7.66 1.45
C VAL A 29 -6.67 -6.72 1.41
N ALA A 30 -7.13 -6.31 0.22
CA ALA A 30 -8.35 -5.52 0.07
C ALA A 30 -9.58 -6.24 0.65
N ASP A 31 -9.71 -7.52 0.32
CA ASP A 31 -10.81 -8.39 0.76
C ASP A 31 -10.79 -8.58 2.29
N TYR A 32 -9.59 -8.79 2.84
CA TYR A 32 -9.37 -8.89 4.28
C TYR A 32 -9.67 -7.58 5.02
N ALA A 33 -9.25 -6.44 4.47
CA ALA A 33 -9.53 -5.11 5.03
C ALA A 33 -11.02 -4.78 5.03
N ARG A 34 -11.76 -5.15 3.96
CA ARG A 34 -13.23 -5.03 3.88
C ARG A 34 -13.96 -6.00 4.82
N ARG A 35 -13.25 -6.94 5.43
CA ARG A 35 -13.79 -8.04 6.26
C ARG A 35 -14.72 -8.95 5.46
N ASP A 36 -14.54 -9.02 4.13
CA ASP A 36 -15.26 -9.95 3.26
C ASP A 36 -14.73 -11.38 3.48
N THR A 37 -13.43 -11.50 3.76
CA THR A 37 -12.76 -12.70 4.25
C THR A 37 -12.18 -12.53 5.66
N TYR A 38 -12.14 -13.64 6.41
CA TYR A 38 -11.43 -13.75 7.69
C TYR A 38 -10.06 -14.44 7.55
N VAL A 39 -9.69 -14.79 6.33
CA VAL A 39 -8.43 -15.49 6.02
C VAL A 39 -7.48 -14.47 5.42
N ALA A 40 -6.39 -14.19 6.14
CA ALA A 40 -5.31 -13.37 5.60
C ALA A 40 -4.62 -14.10 4.43
N PRO A 41 -4.23 -13.39 3.36
CA PRO A 41 -3.43 -13.97 2.28
C PRO A 41 -2.12 -14.55 2.81
N ASP A 42 -1.62 -15.62 2.16
CA ASP A 42 -0.43 -16.36 2.61
C ASP A 42 0.84 -15.51 2.66
N GLU A 43 0.96 -14.56 1.72
CA GLU A 43 2.09 -13.62 1.63
C GLU A 43 1.89 -12.36 2.50
N MET A 44 0.78 -12.26 3.22
CA MET A 44 0.51 -11.15 4.13
C MET A 44 1.35 -11.33 5.41
N PRO A 45 2.23 -10.38 5.76
CA PRO A 45 3.03 -10.54 6.98
C PRO A 45 2.14 -10.38 8.22
N ASP A 46 2.38 -11.19 9.26
CA ASP A 46 1.60 -11.16 10.53
C ASP A 46 1.51 -9.75 11.13
N SER A 47 2.59 -8.98 11.02
CA SER A 47 2.61 -7.58 11.49
C SER A 47 1.55 -6.69 10.82
N LEU A 48 1.17 -6.98 9.58
CA LEU A 48 0.12 -6.26 8.85
C LEU A 48 -1.25 -6.67 9.37
N ILE A 49 -1.45 -7.96 9.67
CA ILE A 49 -2.67 -8.50 10.27
C ILE A 49 -2.92 -7.86 11.64
N GLU A 50 -1.89 -7.82 12.50
CA GLU A 50 -1.96 -7.18 13.82
C GLU A 50 -2.27 -5.68 13.70
N SER A 51 -1.67 -5.01 12.71
CA SER A 51 -1.91 -3.59 12.48
C SER A 51 -3.35 -3.31 12.03
N PHE A 52 -3.91 -4.15 11.16
CA PHE A 52 -5.30 -4.02 10.70
C PHE A 52 -6.30 -4.18 11.86
N ALA A 53 -6.00 -5.06 12.82
CA ALA A 53 -6.82 -5.23 14.01
C ALA A 53 -6.85 -3.98 14.92
N LEU A 54 -5.90 -3.06 14.77
CA LEU A 54 -5.81 -1.80 15.51
C LEU A 54 -6.44 -0.61 14.78
N GLN A 55 -6.77 -0.74 13.50
CA GLN A 55 -7.32 0.37 12.70
C GLN A 55 -8.84 0.47 12.86
N ASP A 56 -9.36 1.69 12.74
CA ASP A 56 -10.79 1.96 12.65
C ASP A 56 -11.36 1.58 11.28
N GLU A 57 -12.69 1.43 11.19
CA GLU A 57 -13.39 1.00 9.97
C GLU A 57 -13.14 1.95 8.79
N GLU A 58 -13.07 3.26 9.03
CA GLU A 58 -12.74 4.27 8.01
C GLU A 58 -11.34 4.05 7.42
N THR A 59 -10.35 3.80 8.28
CA THR A 59 -8.97 3.51 7.84
C THR A 59 -8.90 2.19 7.11
N LEU A 60 -9.61 1.15 7.56
CA LEU A 60 -9.66 -0.13 6.86
C LEU A 60 -10.31 -0.02 5.47
N GLU A 61 -11.38 0.78 5.32
CA GLU A 61 -12.00 1.06 4.02
C GLU A 61 -11.04 1.83 3.09
N ALA A 62 -10.31 2.81 3.63
CA ALA A 62 -9.30 3.54 2.88
C ALA A 62 -8.16 2.62 2.42
N ILE A 63 -7.65 1.75 3.30
CA ILE A 63 -6.65 0.73 2.97
C ILE A 63 -7.17 -0.19 1.87
N ALA A 64 -8.39 -0.71 2.02
CA ALA A 64 -8.98 -1.63 1.06
C ALA A 64 -9.10 -1.02 -0.33
N THR A 65 -9.52 0.25 -0.40
CA THR A 65 -9.63 0.98 -1.67
C THR A 65 -8.25 1.17 -2.28
N TYR A 66 -7.28 1.65 -1.49
CA TYR A 66 -5.93 1.90 -1.95
C TYR A 66 -5.24 0.65 -2.51
N VAL A 67 -5.28 -0.48 -1.79
CA VAL A 67 -4.59 -1.71 -2.23
C VAL A 67 -5.29 -2.39 -3.41
N ASP A 68 -6.60 -2.22 -3.55
CA ASP A 68 -7.37 -2.69 -4.72
C ASP A 68 -7.03 -1.89 -5.98
N GLU A 69 -6.95 -0.56 -5.86
CA GLU A 69 -6.49 0.31 -6.94
C GLU A 69 -5.01 0.07 -7.30
N LEU A 70 -4.16 -0.20 -6.30
CA LEU A 70 -2.75 -0.52 -6.51
C LEU A 70 -2.59 -1.85 -7.25
N ALA A 71 -3.37 -2.87 -6.88
CA ALA A 71 -3.37 -4.15 -7.59
C ALA A 71 -3.76 -3.96 -9.06
N ALA A 72 -4.84 -3.21 -9.33
CA ALA A 72 -5.30 -2.94 -10.69
C ALA A 72 -4.25 -2.17 -11.51
N PHE A 73 -3.56 -1.21 -10.89
CA PHE A 73 -2.45 -0.48 -11.52
C PHE A 73 -1.29 -1.42 -11.88
N LEU A 74 -0.85 -2.27 -10.95
CA LEU A 74 0.25 -3.22 -11.20
C LEU A 74 -0.10 -4.25 -12.26
N GLU A 75 -1.35 -4.75 -12.29
CA GLU A 75 -1.85 -5.64 -13.35
C GLU A 75 -1.86 -4.96 -14.72
N GLU A 76 -2.23 -3.67 -14.79
CA GLU A 76 -2.22 -2.90 -16.04
C GLU A 76 -0.78 -2.67 -16.55
N GLU A 77 0.15 -2.33 -15.65
CA GLU A 77 1.56 -2.12 -15.99
C GLU A 77 2.33 -3.44 -16.18
N GLY A 78 1.76 -4.58 -15.76
CA GLY A 78 2.39 -5.89 -15.84
C GLY A 78 3.58 -6.05 -14.88
N ALA A 79 3.54 -5.36 -13.75
CA ALA A 79 4.59 -5.37 -12.73
C ALA A 79 4.21 -6.29 -11.56
N ASP A 80 5.21 -6.94 -10.97
CA ASP A 80 5.00 -7.82 -9.82
C ASP A 80 4.88 -7.02 -8.53
N SER A 81 5.43 -5.81 -8.44
CA SER A 81 5.29 -4.96 -7.26
C SER A 81 5.52 -3.48 -7.58
N LEU A 82 5.04 -2.58 -6.72
CA LEU A 82 5.34 -1.15 -6.87
C LEU A 82 6.85 -0.90 -6.75
N ARG A 83 7.54 -1.67 -5.90
CA ARG A 83 8.99 -1.61 -5.76
C ARG A 83 9.74 -1.99 -7.03
N GLU A 84 9.26 -3.00 -7.76
CA GLU A 84 9.83 -3.35 -9.07
C GLU A 84 9.68 -2.21 -10.07
N LEU A 85 8.51 -1.58 -10.10
CA LEU A 85 8.20 -0.48 -11.02
C LEU A 85 8.99 0.81 -10.72
N ILE A 86 9.19 1.13 -9.44
CA ILE A 86 9.93 2.33 -9.00
C ILE A 86 11.45 2.05 -8.88
N GLY A 87 11.84 0.79 -8.69
CA GLY A 87 13.23 0.36 -8.50
C GLY A 87 14.11 0.34 -9.75
N ASP A 88 13.52 0.35 -10.96
CA ASP A 88 14.26 0.46 -12.23
C ASP A 88 14.51 1.93 -12.64
N SER A 89 13.85 2.90 -12.00
CA SER A 89 14.21 4.32 -12.07
C SER A 89 15.43 4.62 -11.18
N SER A 90 16.55 3.97 -11.48
CA SER A 90 17.87 4.39 -10.98
C SER A 90 18.34 5.64 -11.74
N ASP A 91 17.74 6.79 -11.46
CA ASP A 91 18.33 8.12 -11.57
C ASP A 91 17.25 9.14 -11.14
N GLU A 92 17.52 9.87 -10.05
CA GLU A 92 16.83 11.11 -9.63
C GLU A 92 15.45 11.02 -8.95
N ASP A 93 15.23 10.16 -7.95
CA ASP A 93 14.16 10.43 -6.97
C ASP A 93 14.53 10.00 -5.53
N GLU A 94 15.57 10.63 -4.99
CA GLU A 94 15.69 10.94 -3.55
C GLU A 94 14.58 11.92 -3.09
N THR A 95 13.46 12.06 -3.82
CA THR A 95 12.48 13.14 -3.63
C THR A 95 11.08 12.68 -3.28
N TRP A 96 10.72 11.39 -3.38
CA TRP A 96 9.38 10.97 -2.95
C TRP A 96 9.25 10.86 -1.42
N GLY A 97 10.23 10.25 -0.74
CA GLY A 97 10.27 10.20 0.73
C GLY A 97 10.72 11.51 1.41
N GLN A 98 11.56 12.32 0.73
CA GLN A 98 12.18 13.50 1.34
C GLN A 98 11.36 14.80 1.21
N GLN A 99 10.33 14.83 0.35
CA GLN A 99 9.49 16.02 0.20
C GLN A 99 8.38 16.06 1.26
N GLN A 100 7.81 14.91 1.63
CA GLN A 100 6.84 14.77 2.73
C GLN A 100 7.49 14.98 4.13
N LEU A 101 8.76 14.63 4.29
CA LEU A 101 9.51 14.84 5.55
C LEU A 101 9.86 16.32 5.84
N ARG A 102 9.78 17.21 4.84
CA ARG A 102 10.18 18.63 5.03
C ARG A 102 9.05 19.52 5.51
N GLU A 103 7.79 19.19 5.23
CA GLU A 103 6.64 19.98 5.71
C GLU A 103 6.34 19.75 7.21
N TRP A 104 6.86 18.67 7.81
CA TRP A 104 6.70 18.37 9.24
C TRP A 104 7.66 19.14 10.18
N HIS A 105 8.64 19.88 9.65
CA HIS A 105 9.68 20.53 10.46
C HIS A 105 9.65 22.07 10.48
N GLU A 106 8.71 22.72 9.80
CA GLU A 106 8.52 24.19 9.87
C GLU A 106 7.19 24.55 10.53
N GLN A 107 7.13 24.34 11.85
CA GLN A 107 6.38 25.20 12.77
C GLN A 107 7.34 26.14 13.50
#